data_AF-A0A2X1KWE9-F1
#
_entry.id   AF-A0A2X1KWE9-F1
#
_cell.length_a   1.000
_cell.length_b   1.000
_cell.length_c   1.000
_cell.angle_alpha   90.00
_cell.angle_beta   90.00
_cell.angle_gamma   90.00
#
_symmetry.space_group_name_H-M   'P 1'
#
loop_
_entity.id
_entity.type
_entity.pdbx_description
1 polymer ?
#
loop_
_entity_poly.entity_id
_entity_poly.type
_entity_poly.pdbx_seq_one_letter_code
_entity_poly.pdbx_strand_id
1 'polypeptide(L)'
;MPEADEVLPAPLPPYRVLTGLVDRFGRTQTFHREAAGEFSGEITGVTDGAGRHFRLVLTTQAQRAEEARQQAISGGTEPSAFPDTLPGYTEYGRDNGIRLSAVWLTHDPEYPENLPAAPLVRYGWTPRGELAVVYDRSNTQVRSFTYDDKYRGRMVAHRHTGRPEIRYRYDSDGRVTEQLNPAGLSYTYQYEKDRITITDSLNRREVLHTAGEGGLKRVVKKEHADGSVTQSQFDAVGRLRAQTDAAGRTTEYSPDVVTGLITRITTPDGRGIGVLL
;
A
#
# COMPACT_ATOMS: atom_id res chain seq x y z
N MET A 1 -3.43 -25.93 -50.93
CA MET A 1 -3.63 -24.50 -50.57
C MET A 1 -5.12 -24.21 -50.67
N PRO A 2 -5.77 -23.60 -49.66
CA PRO A 2 -5.63 -23.80 -48.21
C PRO A 2 -7.01 -23.93 -47.51
N GLU A 3 -7.08 -24.40 -46.27
CA GLU A 3 -8.00 -23.79 -45.30
C GLU A 3 -7.15 -22.90 -44.40
N ALA A 4 -6.87 -21.71 -44.94
CA ALA A 4 -6.32 -20.59 -44.20
C ALA A 4 -7.53 -19.76 -43.81
N ASP A 5 -8.09 -20.02 -42.64
CA ASP A 5 -8.87 -19.04 -41.86
C ASP A 5 -9.27 -19.62 -40.48
N GLU A 6 -8.31 -20.25 -39.79
CA GLU A 6 -8.43 -20.31 -38.33
C GLU A 6 -8.08 -18.90 -37.83
N VAL A 7 -9.13 -18.10 -37.60
CA VAL A 7 -9.01 -16.74 -37.07
C VAL A 7 -8.24 -16.84 -35.76
N LEU A 8 -6.97 -16.41 -35.79
CA LEU A 8 -6.17 -16.30 -34.58
C LEU A 8 -6.94 -15.42 -33.59
N PRO A 9 -7.01 -15.81 -32.29
CA PRO A 9 -7.68 -14.99 -31.29
C PRO A 9 -7.11 -13.58 -31.35
N ALA A 10 -8.01 -12.59 -31.28
CA ALA A 10 -7.62 -11.19 -31.35
C ALA A 10 -6.42 -10.94 -30.42
N PRO A 11 -5.38 -10.24 -30.91
CA PRO A 11 -4.20 -9.98 -30.10
C PRO A 11 -4.64 -9.37 -28.77
N LEU A 12 -4.16 -9.96 -27.67
CA LEU A 12 -4.49 -9.45 -26.34
C LEU A 12 -4.14 -7.96 -26.30
N PRO A 13 -5.01 -7.11 -25.73
CA PRO A 13 -4.74 -5.69 -25.65
C PRO A 13 -3.36 -5.44 -25.00
N PRO A 14 -2.65 -4.38 -25.43
CA PRO A 14 -1.27 -4.11 -25.02
C PRO A 14 -1.09 -3.91 -23.51
N TYR A 15 -2.21 -3.75 -22.79
CA TYR A 15 -2.26 -3.77 -21.33
C TYR A 15 -3.26 -4.83 -20.87
N ARG A 16 -2.86 -5.63 -19.88
CA ARG A 16 -3.79 -6.49 -19.15
C ARG A 16 -4.48 -5.64 -18.09
N VAL A 17 -5.80 -5.52 -18.18
CA VAL A 17 -6.61 -4.90 -17.13
C VAL A 17 -6.82 -5.95 -16.02
N LEU A 18 -6.45 -5.61 -14.79
CA LEU A 18 -6.78 -6.45 -13.64
C LEU A 18 -8.30 -6.38 -13.40
N THR A 19 -8.99 -7.49 -13.68
CA THR A 19 -10.44 -7.67 -13.52
C THR A 19 -10.81 -8.42 -12.24
N GLY A 20 -9.85 -9.07 -11.59
CA GLY A 20 -10.08 -9.76 -10.34
C GLY A 20 -8.85 -10.48 -9.80
N LEU A 21 -9.00 -11.05 -8.61
CA LEU A 21 -8.00 -11.88 -7.93
C LEU A 21 -8.67 -13.16 -7.48
N VAL A 22 -8.01 -14.30 -7.68
CA VAL A 22 -8.48 -15.60 -7.23
C VAL A 22 -7.52 -16.09 -6.15
N ASP A 23 -8.06 -16.45 -4.99
CA ASP A 23 -7.24 -17.06 -3.94
C ASP A 23 -6.96 -18.54 -4.23
N ARG A 24 -6.09 -19.16 -3.44
CA ARG A 24 -5.74 -20.59 -3.58
C ARG A 24 -6.91 -21.57 -3.37
N PHE A 25 -8.04 -21.07 -2.87
CA PHE A 25 -9.25 -21.85 -2.63
C PHE A 25 -10.30 -21.63 -3.73
N GLY A 26 -9.96 -20.91 -4.80
CA GLY A 26 -10.85 -20.62 -5.92
C GLY A 26 -11.85 -19.49 -5.66
N ARG A 27 -11.76 -18.79 -4.53
CA ARG A 27 -12.65 -17.64 -4.26
C ARG A 27 -12.18 -16.45 -5.07
N THR A 28 -13.11 -15.79 -5.73
CA THR A 28 -12.80 -14.70 -6.66
C THR A 28 -13.23 -13.36 -6.09
N GLN A 29 -12.30 -12.42 -5.99
CA GLN A 29 -12.59 -10.99 -5.90
C GLN A 29 -12.67 -10.42 -7.31
N THR A 30 -13.78 -9.77 -7.66
CA THR A 30 -14.01 -9.17 -8.99
C THR A 30 -14.02 -7.65 -8.88
N PHE A 31 -13.32 -6.97 -9.78
CA PHE A 31 -13.28 -5.51 -9.88
C PHE A 31 -14.22 -5.03 -10.97
N HIS A 32 -15.14 -4.13 -10.61
CA HIS A 32 -16.07 -3.47 -11.52
C HIS A 32 -15.57 -2.08 -11.85
N ARG A 33 -15.43 -1.78 -13.14
CA ARG A 33 -14.93 -0.49 -13.62
C ARG A 33 -16.02 0.32 -14.26
N GLU A 34 -15.93 1.63 -14.09
CA GLU A 34 -16.84 2.56 -14.73
C GLU A 34 -16.63 2.53 -16.25
N ALA A 35 -17.72 2.38 -17.01
CA ALA A 35 -17.64 2.22 -18.46
C ALA A 35 -17.45 3.56 -19.20
N ALA A 36 -17.96 4.66 -18.64
CA ALA A 36 -17.97 5.97 -19.29
C ALA A 36 -18.04 7.12 -18.27
N GLY A 37 -17.81 8.35 -18.75
CA GLY A 37 -17.89 9.55 -17.93
C GLY A 37 -16.60 9.87 -17.19
N GLU A 38 -16.70 10.72 -16.17
CA GLU A 38 -15.55 11.32 -15.47
C GLU A 38 -14.65 10.29 -14.76
N PHE A 39 -15.19 9.11 -14.42
CA PHE A 39 -14.47 8.02 -13.77
C PHE A 39 -14.16 6.84 -14.72
N SER A 40 -14.33 7.01 -16.03
CA SER A 40 -14.15 5.93 -17.01
C SER A 40 -12.84 5.16 -16.81
N GLY A 41 -12.94 3.84 -16.65
CA GLY A 41 -11.82 2.94 -16.41
C GLY A 41 -11.41 2.79 -14.94
N GLU A 42 -11.89 3.65 -14.03
CA GLU A 42 -11.63 3.52 -12.59
C GLU A 42 -12.47 2.41 -11.96
N ILE A 43 -11.97 1.79 -10.89
CA ILE A 43 -12.71 0.77 -10.13
C ILE A 43 -13.76 1.48 -9.27
N THR A 44 -15.03 1.29 -9.58
CA THR A 44 -16.19 1.86 -8.85
C THR A 44 -16.96 0.81 -8.06
N GLY A 45 -16.61 -0.48 -8.21
CA GLY A 45 -17.19 -1.55 -7.42
C GLY A 45 -16.26 -2.74 -7.23
N VAL A 46 -16.52 -3.51 -6.17
CA VAL A 46 -15.83 -4.78 -5.89
C VAL A 46 -16.87 -5.82 -5.48
N THR A 47 -16.81 -7.01 -6.07
CA THR A 47 -17.50 -8.19 -5.52
C THR A 47 -16.46 -9.09 -4.86
N ASP A 48 -16.66 -9.44 -3.59
CA ASP A 48 -15.73 -10.33 -2.90
C ASP A 48 -16.05 -11.83 -3.13
N GLY A 49 -15.20 -12.70 -2.60
CA GLY A 49 -15.35 -14.15 -2.74
C GLY A 49 -16.56 -14.76 -2.04
N ALA A 50 -17.31 -13.98 -1.25
CA ALA A 50 -18.58 -14.37 -0.65
C ALA A 50 -19.78 -13.84 -1.45
N GLY A 51 -19.56 -13.14 -2.56
CA GLY A 51 -20.61 -12.54 -3.38
C GLY A 51 -21.14 -11.22 -2.84
N ARG A 52 -20.50 -10.59 -1.85
CA ARG A 52 -20.91 -9.26 -1.38
C ARG A 52 -20.46 -8.19 -2.35
N HIS A 53 -21.34 -7.24 -2.68
CA HIS A 53 -21.00 -6.11 -3.57
C HIS A 53 -20.74 -4.85 -2.77
N PHE A 54 -19.59 -4.24 -3.05
CA PHE A 54 -19.17 -2.97 -2.49
C PHE A 54 -19.16 -1.90 -3.59
N ARG A 55 -19.78 -0.76 -3.33
CA ARG A 55 -19.69 0.44 -4.19
C ARG A 55 -18.62 1.37 -3.64
N LEU A 56 -17.69 1.77 -4.51
CA LEU A 56 -16.60 2.70 -4.23
C LEU A 56 -17.02 4.07 -4.78
N VAL A 57 -17.27 5.03 -3.89
CA VAL A 57 -17.62 6.40 -4.29
C VAL A 57 -16.34 7.15 -4.55
N LEU A 58 -16.17 7.64 -5.77
CA LEU A 58 -15.02 8.42 -6.19
C LEU A 58 -15.40 9.90 -6.26
N THR A 59 -14.41 10.77 -6.05
CA THR A 59 -14.53 12.21 -6.25
C THR A 59 -13.35 12.71 -7.08
N THR A 60 -13.58 13.69 -7.94
CA THR A 60 -12.49 14.40 -8.62
C THR A 60 -12.01 15.59 -7.81
N GLN A 61 -10.84 16.14 -8.18
CA GLN A 61 -10.32 17.32 -7.52
C GLN A 61 -11.27 18.52 -7.69
N ALA A 62 -11.82 18.71 -8.89
CA ALA A 62 -12.76 19.79 -9.17
C ALA A 62 -14.04 19.67 -8.32
N GLN A 63 -14.59 18.46 -8.17
CA GLN A 63 -15.74 18.22 -7.29
C GLN A 63 -15.43 18.57 -5.82
N ARG A 64 -14.26 18.19 -5.31
CA ARG A 64 -13.84 18.54 -3.95
C ARG A 64 -13.62 20.04 -3.77
N ALA A 65 -13.08 20.73 -4.78
CA ALA A 65 -12.91 22.19 -4.75
C ALA A 65 -14.26 22.92 -4.73
N GLU A 66 -15.23 22.47 -5.54
CA GLU A 66 -16.60 22.99 -5.52
C GLU A 66 -17.29 22.79 -4.17
N GLU A 67 -17.24 21.57 -3.62
CA GLU A 67 -17.82 21.27 -2.31
C GLU A 67 -17.22 22.16 -1.20
N ALA A 68 -15.90 22.36 -1.22
CA ALA A 68 -15.21 23.20 -0.28
C ALA A 68 -15.61 24.69 -0.39
N ARG A 69 -15.85 25.18 -1.62
CA ARG A 69 -16.39 26.54 -1.87
C ARG A 69 -17.82 26.68 -1.33
N GLN A 70 -18.68 25.70 -1.56
CA GLN A 70 -20.07 25.71 -1.06
C GLN A 70 -20.12 25.71 0.48
N GLN A 71 -19.27 24.90 1.12
CA GLN A 71 -19.18 24.86 2.58
C GLN A 71 -18.71 26.21 3.15
N ALA A 72 -17.72 26.86 2.54
CA ALA A 72 -17.22 28.16 2.98
C ALA A 72 -18.29 29.26 2.91
N ILE A 73 -19.07 29.29 1.82
CA ILE A 73 -20.21 30.22 1.66
C ILE A 73 -21.25 30.02 2.76
N SER A 74 -21.58 28.76 3.08
CA SER A 74 -22.55 28.45 4.14
C SER A 74 -22.05 28.72 5.56
N GLY A 75 -20.73 28.66 5.78
CA GLY A 75 -20.09 28.80 7.09
C GLY A 75 -19.50 30.18 7.39
N GLY A 76 -19.63 31.16 6.48
CA GLY A 76 -19.09 32.52 6.66
C GLY A 76 -17.58 32.58 6.88
N THR A 77 -16.84 31.56 6.41
CA THR A 77 -15.39 31.43 6.57
C THR A 77 -14.72 31.68 5.22
N GLU A 78 -13.49 32.21 5.20
CA GLU A 78 -12.69 32.38 3.99
C GLU A 78 -12.69 31.09 3.14
N PRO A 79 -12.81 31.18 1.81
CA PRO A 79 -12.93 30.03 0.93
C PRO A 79 -11.74 29.07 1.12
N SER A 80 -12.07 27.82 1.42
CA SER A 80 -11.12 26.74 1.58
C SER A 80 -10.19 26.62 0.37
N ALA A 81 -8.89 26.54 0.61
CA ALA A 81 -7.82 26.56 -0.39
C ALA A 81 -7.70 25.26 -1.21
N PHE A 82 -8.81 24.61 -1.57
CA PHE A 82 -8.81 23.47 -2.49
C PHE A 82 -8.63 23.97 -3.93
N PRO A 83 -7.51 23.64 -4.60
CA PRO A 83 -7.31 24.02 -5.98
C PRO A 83 -8.21 23.18 -6.90
N ASP A 84 -8.64 23.72 -8.03
CA ASP A 84 -9.46 22.99 -9.01
C ASP A 84 -8.69 21.82 -9.65
N THR A 85 -7.36 21.92 -9.71
CA THR A 85 -6.48 20.90 -10.31
C THR A 85 -5.32 20.53 -9.39
N LEU A 86 -4.88 19.28 -9.48
CA LEU A 86 -3.62 18.82 -8.90
C LEU A 86 -2.51 18.85 -9.97
N PRO A 87 -1.22 18.92 -9.57
CA PRO A 87 -0.11 18.65 -10.48
C PRO A 87 -0.32 17.29 -11.15
N GLY A 88 -0.18 17.23 -12.47
CA GLY A 88 -0.44 15.99 -13.23
C GLY A 88 0.55 14.85 -12.92
N TYR A 89 1.69 15.15 -12.30
CA TYR A 89 2.69 14.18 -11.87
C TYR A 89 3.19 14.48 -10.45
N THR A 90 3.47 13.42 -9.71
CA THR A 90 4.17 13.41 -8.43
C THR A 90 5.43 12.57 -8.55
N GLU A 91 6.26 12.53 -7.51
CA GLU A 91 7.40 11.59 -7.45
C GLU A 91 6.97 10.10 -7.52
N TYR A 92 5.68 9.81 -7.28
CA TYR A 92 5.07 8.48 -7.35
C TYR A 92 4.35 8.20 -8.67
N GLY A 93 4.46 9.10 -9.66
CA GLY A 93 3.83 8.96 -10.97
C GLY A 93 2.66 9.90 -11.20
N ARG A 94 1.88 9.62 -12.25
CA ARG A 94 0.75 10.45 -12.69
C ARG A 94 -0.35 10.46 -11.62
N ASP A 95 -0.84 11.64 -11.27
CA ASP A 95 -1.97 11.84 -10.36
C ASP A 95 -3.16 12.40 -11.18
N ASN A 96 -4.23 11.62 -11.29
CA ASN A 96 -5.45 12.01 -12.02
C ASN A 96 -6.41 12.85 -11.15
N GLY A 97 -6.09 13.10 -9.88
CA GLY A 97 -6.93 13.84 -8.95
C GLY A 97 -8.19 13.10 -8.51
N ILE A 98 -8.37 11.83 -8.88
CA ILE A 98 -9.49 11.00 -8.44
C ILE A 98 -9.15 10.40 -7.08
N ARG A 99 -10.11 10.43 -6.15
CA ARG A 99 -9.94 9.88 -4.80
C ARG A 99 -11.19 9.14 -4.34
N LEU A 100 -10.99 8.04 -3.62
CA LEU A 100 -12.07 7.34 -2.92
C LEU A 100 -12.58 8.21 -1.77
N SER A 101 -13.88 8.48 -1.73
CA SER A 101 -14.52 9.27 -0.67
C SER A 101 -15.33 8.41 0.30
N ALA A 102 -15.90 7.29 -0.16
CA ALA A 102 -16.66 6.37 0.68
C ALA A 102 -16.73 4.95 0.09
N VAL A 103 -16.96 3.97 0.96
CA VAL A 103 -17.29 2.59 0.55
C VAL A 103 -18.63 2.19 1.14
N TRP A 104 -19.51 1.64 0.31
CA TRP A 104 -20.82 1.15 0.71
C TRP A 104 -20.91 -0.36 0.48
N LEU A 105 -21.57 -1.08 1.38
CA LEU A 105 -22.06 -2.43 1.10
C LEU A 105 -23.45 -2.29 0.46
N THR A 106 -23.58 -2.74 -0.79
CA THR A 106 -24.82 -2.58 -1.57
C THR A 106 -25.52 -3.90 -1.84
N HIS A 107 -24.85 -5.02 -1.60
CA HIS A 107 -25.44 -6.35 -1.68
C HIS A 107 -24.71 -7.29 -0.72
N ASP A 108 -25.47 -8.07 0.04
CA ASP A 108 -24.96 -9.14 0.90
C ASP A 108 -25.87 -10.37 0.73
N PRO A 109 -25.36 -11.49 0.17
CA PRO A 109 -26.16 -12.70 -0.01
C PRO A 109 -26.64 -13.33 1.30
N GLU A 110 -25.89 -13.16 2.39
CA GLU A 110 -26.22 -13.73 3.70
C GLU A 110 -27.27 -12.88 4.42
N TYR A 111 -27.21 -11.55 4.24
CA TYR A 111 -28.09 -10.58 4.90
C TYR A 111 -28.70 -9.56 3.93
N PRO A 112 -29.52 -9.99 2.95
CA PRO A 112 -29.99 -9.11 1.86
C PRO A 112 -30.86 -7.93 2.34
N GLU A 113 -31.61 -8.12 3.42
CA GLU A 113 -32.52 -7.10 3.98
C GLU A 113 -31.88 -6.24 5.08
N ASN A 114 -30.63 -6.49 5.45
CA ASN A 114 -29.95 -5.80 6.57
C ASN A 114 -28.70 -5.05 6.09
N LEU A 115 -28.85 -4.29 5.01
CA LEU A 115 -27.78 -3.45 4.49
C LEU A 115 -27.59 -2.17 5.33
N PRO A 116 -26.35 -1.68 5.44
CA PRO A 116 -26.07 -0.49 6.22
C PRO A 116 -26.65 0.77 5.55
N ALA A 117 -27.41 1.57 6.31
CA ALA A 117 -27.94 2.86 5.85
C ALA A 117 -26.88 3.98 5.68
N ALA A 118 -25.64 3.72 6.13
CA ALA A 118 -24.52 4.64 6.08
C ALA A 118 -23.31 3.92 5.45
N PRO A 119 -22.35 4.66 4.85
CA PRO A 119 -21.16 4.05 4.29
C PRO A 119 -20.38 3.29 5.37
N LEU A 120 -19.70 2.22 4.99
CA LEU A 120 -18.83 1.45 5.90
C LEU A 120 -17.64 2.27 6.38
N VAL A 121 -17.12 3.13 5.51
CA VAL A 121 -15.99 4.02 5.76
C VAL A 121 -16.08 5.24 4.86
N ARG A 122 -15.62 6.39 5.35
CA ARG A 122 -15.40 7.60 4.54
C ARG A 122 -13.97 8.10 4.67
N TYR A 123 -13.52 8.80 3.64
CA TYR A 123 -12.18 9.37 3.56
C TYR A 123 -12.27 10.87 3.28
N GLY A 124 -11.48 11.65 3.99
CA GLY A 124 -11.25 13.07 3.70
C GLY A 124 -9.83 13.29 3.20
N TRP A 125 -9.66 14.28 2.33
CA TRP A 125 -8.42 14.55 1.61
C TRP A 125 -7.95 15.97 1.88
N THR A 126 -6.63 16.20 1.88
CA THR A 126 -6.06 17.55 1.92
C THR A 126 -6.34 18.26 0.58
N PRO A 127 -6.20 19.60 0.51
CA PRO A 127 -6.22 20.33 -0.75
C PRO A 127 -5.25 19.79 -1.81
N ARG A 128 -4.13 19.21 -1.36
CA ARG A 128 -3.11 18.57 -2.22
C ARG A 128 -3.44 17.11 -2.53
N GLY A 129 -4.64 16.63 -2.23
CA GLY A 129 -5.08 15.27 -2.53
C GLY A 129 -4.39 14.18 -1.71
N GLU A 130 -3.87 14.50 -0.52
CA GLU A 130 -3.29 13.52 0.41
C GLU A 130 -4.37 13.03 1.38
N LEU A 131 -4.32 11.77 1.84
CA LEU A 131 -5.36 11.24 2.74
C LEU A 131 -5.25 11.96 4.09
N ALA A 132 -6.22 12.78 4.45
CA ALA A 132 -6.21 13.57 5.67
C ALA A 132 -6.86 12.85 6.86
N VAL A 133 -7.97 12.16 6.61
CA VAL A 133 -8.82 11.62 7.68
C VAL A 133 -9.61 10.40 7.20
N VAL A 134 -9.86 9.47 8.12
CA VAL A 134 -10.74 8.32 7.94
C VAL A 134 -11.85 8.38 8.97
N TYR A 135 -13.09 8.20 8.52
CA TYR A 135 -14.27 8.11 9.38
C TYR A 135 -14.84 6.69 9.32
N ASP A 136 -15.27 6.18 10.48
CA ASP A 136 -16.02 4.93 10.54
C ASP A 136 -17.48 5.11 10.10
N ARG A 137 -18.26 4.03 10.17
CA ARG A 137 -19.69 3.99 9.82
C ARG A 137 -20.56 4.92 10.67
N SER A 138 -20.12 5.29 11.88
CA SER A 138 -20.82 6.24 12.75
C SER A 138 -20.51 7.70 12.41
N ASN A 139 -19.70 7.93 11.36
CA ASN A 139 -19.13 9.22 11.00
C ASN A 139 -18.15 9.78 12.06
N THR A 140 -17.63 8.91 12.93
CA THR A 140 -16.60 9.29 13.90
C THR A 140 -15.25 9.21 13.22
N GLN A 141 -14.45 10.27 13.36
CA GLN A 141 -13.06 10.22 12.93
C GLN A 141 -12.34 9.12 13.70
N VAL A 142 -11.68 8.20 13.00
CA VAL A 142 -10.91 7.10 13.59
C VAL A 142 -9.41 7.22 13.35
N ARG A 143 -9.02 7.96 12.31
CA ARG A 143 -7.62 8.19 11.95
C ARG A 143 -7.42 9.55 11.28
N SER A 144 -6.31 10.23 11.58
CA SER A 144 -5.85 11.40 10.83
C SER A 144 -4.38 11.32 10.48
N PHE A 145 -4.02 12.10 9.47
CA PHE A 145 -2.67 12.20 8.92
C PHE A 145 -2.34 13.67 8.67
N THR A 146 -1.10 14.03 8.96
CA THR A 146 -0.56 15.37 8.75
C THR A 146 0.64 15.26 7.82
N TYR A 147 0.74 16.18 6.86
CA TYR A 147 1.79 16.17 5.84
C TYR A 147 2.65 17.43 5.93
N ASP A 148 3.86 17.32 5.40
CA ASP A 148 4.80 18.43 5.27
C ASP A 148 4.27 19.45 4.24
N ASP A 149 4.23 20.73 4.60
CA ASP A 149 3.68 21.78 3.74
C ASP A 149 4.53 22.01 2.48
N LYS A 150 5.85 21.77 2.56
CA LYS A 150 6.79 21.97 1.45
C LYS A 150 6.88 20.73 0.56
N TYR A 151 6.93 19.54 1.16
CA TYR A 151 7.13 18.28 0.45
C TYR A 151 5.83 17.47 0.40
N ARG A 152 5.09 17.63 -0.70
CA ARG A 152 3.85 16.88 -0.95
C ARG A 152 4.08 15.36 -0.85
N GLY A 153 3.18 14.66 -0.18
CA GLY A 153 3.23 13.22 0.08
C GLY A 153 4.03 12.84 1.32
N ARG A 154 4.84 13.74 1.89
CA ARG A 154 5.65 13.46 3.08
C ARG A 154 4.81 13.58 4.35
N MET A 155 4.34 12.44 4.88
CA MET A 155 3.55 12.38 6.10
C MET A 155 4.39 12.65 7.35
N VAL A 156 4.18 13.78 8.03
CA VAL A 156 4.93 14.15 9.24
C VAL A 156 4.29 13.66 10.53
N ALA A 157 3.01 13.29 10.49
CA ALA A 157 2.35 12.68 11.65
C ALA A 157 1.14 11.83 11.26
N HIS A 158 0.79 10.91 12.16
CA HIS A 158 -0.51 10.25 12.10
C HIS A 158 -1.03 9.96 13.51
N ARG A 159 -2.36 9.84 13.62
CA ARG A 159 -3.03 9.61 14.90
C ARG A 159 -4.24 8.69 14.72
N HIS A 160 -4.40 7.76 15.66
CA HIS A 160 -5.67 7.06 15.86
C HIS A 160 -6.47 7.77 16.95
N THR A 161 -7.79 7.79 16.81
CA THR A 161 -8.67 8.40 17.81
C THR A 161 -8.47 7.76 19.18
N GLY A 162 -8.38 8.60 20.20
CA GLY A 162 -8.07 8.17 21.57
C GLY A 162 -6.60 7.82 21.85
N ARG A 163 -5.69 7.90 20.86
CA ARG A 163 -4.25 7.66 21.06
C ARG A 163 -3.42 8.94 20.88
N PRO A 164 -2.20 9.01 21.47
CA PRO A 164 -1.24 10.05 21.14
C PRO A 164 -0.86 10.04 19.66
N GLU A 165 -0.46 11.19 19.14
CA GLU A 165 0.02 11.33 17.76
C GLU A 165 1.45 10.81 17.62
N ILE A 166 1.70 10.04 16.57
CA ILE A 166 3.04 9.58 16.19
C ILE A 166 3.60 10.54 15.14
N ARG A 167 4.83 11.01 15.33
CA ARG A 167 5.48 12.01 14.46
C ARG A 167 6.71 11.44 13.76
N TYR A 168 7.02 11.99 12.60
CA TYR A 168 8.18 11.61 11.79
C TYR A 168 9.07 12.80 11.53
N ARG A 169 10.38 12.59 11.59
CA ARG A 169 11.39 13.54 11.09
C ARG A 169 12.12 12.93 9.91
N TYR A 170 12.62 13.80 9.05
CA TYR A 170 13.22 13.45 7.78
C TYR A 170 14.58 14.13 7.62
N ASP A 171 15.50 13.48 6.91
CA ASP A 171 16.70 14.12 6.41
C ASP A 171 16.43 14.92 5.10
N SER A 172 17.48 15.52 4.55
CA SER A 172 17.44 16.27 3.29
C SER A 172 17.05 15.39 2.09
N ASP A 173 17.36 14.10 2.15
CA ASP A 173 17.06 13.12 1.10
C ASP A 173 15.62 12.59 1.21
N GLY A 174 14.86 13.01 2.23
CA GLY A 174 13.49 12.59 2.46
C GLY A 174 13.36 11.22 3.12
N ARG A 175 14.43 10.68 3.71
CA ARG A 175 14.38 9.44 4.51
C ARG A 175 13.97 9.75 5.94
N VAL A 176 13.18 8.86 6.54
CA VAL A 176 12.75 9.00 7.94
C VAL A 176 13.95 8.79 8.86
N THR A 177 14.31 9.81 9.65
CA THR A 177 15.40 9.76 10.64
C THR A 177 14.89 9.52 12.05
N GLU A 178 13.61 9.82 12.32
CA GLU A 178 13.00 9.60 13.62
C GLU A 178 11.52 9.26 13.46
N GLN A 179 11.07 8.30 14.27
CA GLN A 179 9.67 8.08 14.59
C GLN A 179 9.48 8.31 16.09
N LEU A 180 8.78 9.39 16.45
CA LEU A 180 8.46 9.71 17.82
C LEU A 180 7.09 9.11 18.16
N ASN A 181 7.07 8.19 19.12
CA ASN A 181 5.83 7.60 19.63
C ASN A 181 5.67 7.96 21.13
N PRO A 182 4.76 8.88 21.48
CA PRO A 182 4.55 9.28 22.87
C PRO A 182 4.06 8.16 23.79
N ALA A 183 3.47 7.10 23.23
CA ALA A 183 3.04 5.92 23.98
C ALA A 183 4.18 4.91 24.23
N GLY A 184 5.43 5.24 23.83
CA GLY A 184 6.61 4.39 23.93
C GLY A 184 7.06 3.81 22.59
N LEU A 185 8.28 3.26 22.53
CA LEU A 185 8.92 2.71 21.32
C LEU A 185 9.14 3.76 20.22
N SER A 186 9.81 4.86 20.55
CA SER A 186 10.40 5.74 19.52
C SER A 186 11.59 5.07 18.86
N TYR A 187 11.84 5.42 17.60
CA TYR A 187 12.97 4.92 16.82
C TYR A 187 13.75 6.06 16.19
N THR A 188 15.06 5.91 16.12
CA THR A 188 15.94 6.73 15.28
C THR A 188 16.63 5.87 14.23
N TYR A 189 16.87 6.46 13.07
CA TYR A 189 17.44 5.79 11.91
C TYR A 189 18.66 6.58 11.42
N GLN A 190 19.79 5.89 11.29
CA GLN A 190 21.00 6.42 10.68
C GLN A 190 21.27 5.65 9.39
N TYR A 191 21.43 6.40 8.30
CA TYR A 191 21.64 5.83 6.98
C TYR A 191 23.08 6.06 6.54
N GLU A 192 23.73 4.98 6.10
CA GLU A 192 25.02 4.97 5.43
C GLU A 192 24.87 4.36 4.03
N LYS A 193 25.96 4.27 3.27
CA LYS A 193 25.91 3.78 1.88
C LYS A 193 25.30 2.37 1.80
N ASP A 194 25.78 1.47 2.65
CA ASP A 194 25.44 0.05 2.66
C ASP A 194 24.85 -0.40 4.00
N ARG A 195 24.50 0.53 4.89
CA ARG A 195 24.06 0.21 6.24
C ARG A 195 22.95 1.12 6.75
N ILE A 196 22.05 0.57 7.56
CA ILE A 196 21.04 1.32 8.31
C ILE A 196 21.13 0.90 9.78
N THR A 197 21.36 1.85 10.68
CA THR A 197 21.33 1.62 12.13
C THR A 197 20.01 2.11 12.69
N ILE A 198 19.29 1.22 13.36
CA ILE A 198 18.00 1.49 14.00
C ILE A 198 18.23 1.47 15.51
N THR A 199 17.91 2.56 16.20
CA THR A 199 18.01 2.63 17.66
C THR A 199 16.62 2.86 18.24
N ASP A 200 16.19 1.98 19.13
CA ASP A 200 14.91 2.12 19.83
C ASP A 200 15.01 3.04 21.07
N SER A 201 13.87 3.26 21.73
CA SER A 201 13.79 4.12 22.93
C SER A 201 14.56 3.60 24.14
N LEU A 202 15.02 2.34 24.14
CA LEU A 202 15.85 1.75 25.19
C LEU A 202 17.34 1.77 24.81
N ASN A 203 17.71 2.49 23.75
CA ASN A 203 19.05 2.53 23.16
C ASN A 203 19.55 1.17 22.65
N ARG A 204 18.64 0.22 22.41
CA ARG A 204 18.99 -1.04 21.75
C ARG A 204 19.17 -0.79 20.27
N ARG A 205 20.22 -1.37 19.70
CA ARG A 205 20.63 -1.11 18.31
C ARG A 205 20.46 -2.34 17.44
N GLU A 206 19.80 -2.17 16.31
CA GLU A 206 19.75 -3.14 15.22
C GLU A 206 20.47 -2.53 14.01
N VAL A 207 21.27 -3.34 13.31
CA VAL A 207 22.02 -2.90 12.13
C VAL A 207 21.63 -3.75 10.94
N LEU A 208 21.12 -3.10 9.90
CA LEU A 208 20.81 -3.71 8.61
C LEU A 208 21.93 -3.40 7.64
N HIS A 209 22.61 -4.44 7.17
CA HIS A 209 23.58 -4.34 6.08
C HIS A 209 22.87 -4.63 4.76
N THR A 210 23.13 -3.79 3.78
CA THR A 210 22.42 -3.78 2.50
C THR A 210 23.38 -3.95 1.33
N ALA A 211 22.93 -4.64 0.29
CA ALA A 211 23.62 -4.75 -0.98
C ALA A 211 22.71 -4.30 -2.12
N GLY A 212 23.31 -3.88 -3.24
CA GLY A 212 22.60 -3.26 -4.36
C GLY A 212 22.48 -1.74 -4.22
N GLU A 213 21.81 -1.12 -5.17
CA GLU A 213 21.66 0.34 -5.25
C GLU A 213 20.21 0.74 -5.57
N GLY A 214 19.83 1.97 -5.19
CA GLY A 214 18.49 2.51 -5.42
C GLY A 214 17.36 1.61 -4.88
N GLY A 215 16.30 1.46 -5.66
CA GLY A 215 15.14 0.61 -5.32
C GLY A 215 15.43 -0.90 -5.28
N LEU A 216 16.65 -1.32 -5.63
CA LEU A 216 17.08 -2.72 -5.62
C LEU A 216 17.90 -3.07 -4.37
N LYS A 217 18.06 -2.16 -3.41
CA LYS A 217 18.71 -2.48 -2.14
C LYS A 217 18.00 -3.63 -1.43
N ARG A 218 18.78 -4.57 -0.91
CA ARG A 218 18.31 -5.74 -0.15
C ARG A 218 19.11 -5.87 1.14
N VAL A 219 18.43 -6.22 2.23
CA VAL A 219 19.07 -6.50 3.52
C VAL A 219 19.71 -7.89 3.45
N VAL A 220 21.04 -7.94 3.43
CA VAL A 220 21.82 -9.18 3.30
C VAL A 220 22.33 -9.70 4.64
N LYS A 221 22.41 -8.83 5.66
CA LYS A 221 22.75 -9.20 7.03
C LYS A 221 22.00 -8.29 8.00
N LYS A 222 21.51 -8.86 9.09
CA LYS A 222 20.88 -8.14 10.20
C LYS A 222 21.57 -8.52 11.50
N GLU A 223 22.11 -7.52 12.19
CA GLU A 223 22.63 -7.64 13.54
C GLU A 223 21.55 -7.16 14.50
N HIS A 224 21.13 -8.05 15.40
CA HIS A 224 20.09 -7.79 16.36
C HIS A 224 20.67 -7.14 17.63
N ALA A 225 19.81 -6.52 18.43
CA ALA A 225 20.22 -5.86 19.66
C ALA A 225 20.81 -6.80 20.72
N ASP A 226 20.50 -8.09 20.67
CA ASP A 226 21.07 -9.13 21.53
C ASP A 226 22.43 -9.65 21.03
N GLY A 227 22.95 -9.08 19.93
CA GLY A 227 24.20 -9.48 19.30
C GLY A 227 24.06 -10.67 18.33
N SER A 228 22.87 -11.27 18.21
CA SER A 228 22.64 -12.31 17.23
C SER A 228 22.66 -11.76 15.80
N VAL A 229 22.98 -12.61 14.83
CA VAL A 229 23.15 -12.22 13.43
C VAL A 229 22.36 -13.15 12.54
N THR A 230 21.60 -12.59 11.61
CA THR A 230 20.98 -13.35 10.51
C THR A 230 21.51 -12.85 9.17
N GLN A 231 21.52 -13.73 8.17
CA GLN A 231 21.97 -13.39 6.80
C GLN A 231 20.97 -13.89 5.77
N SER A 232 20.86 -13.14 4.67
CA SER A 232 19.97 -13.44 3.56
C SER A 232 20.73 -13.29 2.25
N GLN A 233 20.52 -14.24 1.34
CA GLN A 233 21.08 -14.21 -0.01
C GLN A 233 19.95 -14.14 -1.01
N PHE A 234 20.14 -13.32 -2.05
CA PHE A 234 19.17 -13.11 -3.10
C PHE A 234 19.76 -13.49 -4.45
N ASP A 235 18.90 -13.93 -5.38
CA ASP A 235 19.28 -14.10 -6.78
C ASP A 235 19.31 -12.75 -7.53
N ALA A 236 19.69 -12.78 -8.82
CA ALA A 236 19.86 -11.59 -9.65
C ALA A 236 18.56 -10.79 -9.86
N VAL A 237 17.39 -11.41 -9.70
CA VAL A 237 16.07 -10.74 -9.80
C VAL A 237 15.50 -10.38 -8.42
N GLY A 238 16.27 -10.60 -7.35
CA GLY A 238 15.96 -10.18 -5.99
C GLY A 238 15.10 -11.16 -5.19
N ARG A 239 14.98 -12.42 -5.62
CA ARG A 239 14.27 -13.48 -4.88
C ARG A 239 15.19 -14.10 -3.82
N LEU A 240 14.64 -14.42 -2.66
CA LEU A 240 15.38 -15.07 -1.57
C LEU A 240 15.86 -16.46 -2.01
N ARG A 241 17.17 -16.68 -1.92
CA ARG A 241 17.83 -17.94 -2.29
C ARG A 241 18.29 -18.72 -1.06
N ALA A 242 18.76 -18.04 -0.03
CA ALA A 242 19.19 -18.68 1.21
C ALA A 242 19.01 -17.75 2.40
N GLN A 243 18.78 -18.33 3.57
CA GLN A 243 18.73 -17.62 4.83
C GLN A 243 19.52 -18.39 5.89
N THR A 244 20.44 -17.71 6.55
CA THR A 244 21.21 -18.25 7.68
C THR A 244 20.67 -17.64 8.97
N ASP A 245 20.28 -18.49 9.91
CA ASP A 245 19.77 -18.07 11.22
C ASP A 245 20.89 -17.71 12.20
N ALA A 246 20.50 -17.26 13.40
CA ALA A 246 21.43 -16.88 14.46
C ALA A 246 22.32 -18.03 14.97
N ALA A 247 21.93 -19.28 14.76
CA ALA A 247 22.72 -20.46 15.11
C ALA A 247 23.69 -20.88 13.97
N GLY A 248 23.76 -20.10 12.88
CA GLY A 248 24.59 -20.39 11.72
C GLY A 248 24.00 -21.46 10.80
N ARG A 249 22.72 -21.81 10.96
CA ARG A 249 22.06 -22.84 10.15
C ARG A 249 21.45 -22.21 8.90
N THR A 250 21.76 -22.76 7.74
CA THR A 250 21.31 -22.23 6.44
C THR A 250 20.14 -23.03 5.88
N THR A 251 19.07 -22.35 5.51
CA THR A 251 17.96 -22.89 4.71
C THR A 251 18.03 -22.31 3.30
N GLU A 252 17.92 -23.15 2.28
CA GLU A 252 17.94 -22.72 0.88
C GLU A 252 16.56 -22.83 0.24
N TYR A 253 16.26 -21.91 -0.67
CA TYR A 253 14.99 -21.81 -1.38
C TYR A 253 15.27 -21.88 -2.89
N SER A 254 14.63 -22.83 -3.56
CA SER A 254 14.70 -22.99 -5.01
C SER A 254 13.38 -22.52 -5.63
N PRO A 255 13.33 -21.32 -6.22
CA PRO A 255 12.18 -20.85 -6.97
C PRO A 255 12.17 -21.43 -8.39
N ASP A 256 10.99 -21.75 -8.90
CA ASP A 256 10.77 -21.96 -10.33
C ASP A 256 11.12 -20.68 -11.10
N VAL A 257 11.78 -20.86 -12.25
CA VAL A 257 12.34 -19.73 -13.01
C VAL A 257 11.26 -18.93 -13.74
N VAL A 258 10.11 -19.54 -14.05
CA VAL A 258 9.03 -18.92 -14.83
C VAL A 258 8.00 -18.27 -13.90
N THR A 259 7.51 -19.03 -12.93
CA THR A 259 6.42 -18.63 -12.04
C THR A 259 6.92 -17.90 -10.79
N GLY A 260 8.20 -18.06 -10.43
CA GLY A 260 8.77 -17.53 -9.20
C GLY A 260 8.35 -18.27 -7.92
N LEU A 261 7.53 -19.32 -8.04
CA LEU A 261 7.03 -20.09 -6.93
C LEU A 261 8.14 -20.97 -6.35
N ILE A 262 8.22 -21.08 -5.02
CA ILE A 262 9.21 -21.97 -4.38
C ILE A 262 8.81 -23.42 -4.66
N THR A 263 9.70 -24.18 -5.30
CA THR A 263 9.49 -25.60 -5.63
C THR A 263 10.18 -26.51 -4.64
N ARG A 264 11.25 -26.03 -3.99
CA ARG A 264 12.02 -26.80 -3.01
C ARG A 264 12.60 -25.93 -1.92
N ILE A 265 12.55 -26.44 -0.69
CA ILE A 265 13.24 -25.90 0.48
C ILE A 265 14.27 -26.95 0.92
N THR A 266 15.53 -26.56 1.05
CA THR A 266 16.58 -27.42 1.62
C THR A 266 16.87 -26.95 3.04
N THR A 267 16.59 -27.80 4.02
CA THR A 267 16.83 -27.50 5.44
C THR A 267 18.32 -27.61 5.80
N PRO A 268 18.75 -27.08 6.95
CA PRO A 268 20.17 -27.06 7.33
C PRO A 268 20.84 -28.44 7.46
N ASP A 269 20.05 -29.50 7.67
CA ASP A 269 20.50 -30.89 7.70
C ASP A 269 20.59 -31.52 6.29
N GLY A 270 20.38 -30.73 5.23
CA GLY A 270 20.46 -31.15 3.83
C GLY A 270 19.17 -31.79 3.28
N ARG A 271 18.12 -31.92 4.10
CA ARG A 271 16.86 -32.52 3.65
C ARG A 271 16.11 -31.57 2.70
N GLY A 272 15.74 -32.08 1.54
CA GLY A 272 14.88 -31.38 0.58
C GLY A 272 13.40 -31.63 0.88
N ILE A 273 12.62 -30.56 1.00
CA ILE A 273 11.17 -30.58 1.09
C ILE A 273 10.63 -30.00 -0.23
N GLY A 274 9.97 -30.83 -1.03
CA GLY A 274 9.23 -30.36 -2.20
C GLY A 274 7.98 -29.61 -1.76
N VAL A 275 7.74 -28.44 -2.33
CA VAL A 275 6.53 -27.66 -2.07
C VAL A 275 5.57 -27.96 -3.22
N LEU A 276 4.59 -28.83 -2.96
CA LEU A 276 3.46 -29.05 -3.88
C LEU A 276 2.51 -27.85 -3.75
N LEU A 277 2.17 -27.24 -4.88
CA LEU A 277 1.23 -26.13 -5.02
C LEU A 277 -0.08 -26.62 -5.62
#